data_AF-A0A2V9HJ13-F1
#
_entry.id   AF-A0A2V9HJ13-F1
#
_cell.length_a   1.000
_cell.length_b   1.000
_cell.length_c   1.000
_cell.angle_alpha   90.00
_cell.angle_beta   90.00
_cell.angle_gamma   90.00
#
_symmetry.space_group_name_H-M   'P 1'
#
loop_
_entity.id
_entity.type
_entity.pdbx_description
1 polymer ?
#
loop_
_entity_poly.entity_id
_entity_poly.type
_entity_poly.pdbx_seq_one_letter_code
_entity_poly.pdbx_strand_id
1 'polypeptide(L)'
;MPNWNGPRQLPERRPKKEAPNRPSKRNRPGNRNTASDDGKLLSVLGEFARRGRWFYAQRTLTKRSILPEDCANATVWLTSDQSSKTTGHVIPVDGGLTEAFLR
;
A
#
# COMPACT_ATOMS: atom_id res chain seq x y z
N MET A 1 -30.49 0.22 -78.94
CA MET A 1 -29.77 -0.78 -79.77
C MET A 1 -28.31 -0.35 -79.91
N PRO A 2 -27.34 -1.28 -80.00
CA PRO A 2 -26.21 -1.38 -79.06
C PRO A 2 -24.85 -1.00 -79.65
N ASN A 3 -23.84 -0.80 -78.79
CA ASN A 3 -22.52 -1.39 -79.05
C ASN A 3 -21.82 -1.87 -77.76
N TRP A 4 -21.84 -3.19 -77.60
CA TRP A 4 -21.06 -3.93 -76.61
C TRP A 4 -19.65 -4.14 -77.17
N ASN A 5 -18.64 -3.48 -76.59
CA ASN A 5 -17.24 -3.63 -76.98
C ASN A 5 -16.51 -4.64 -76.10
N GLY A 6 -16.65 -5.94 -76.43
CA GLY A 6 -15.73 -7.04 -76.08
C GLY A 6 -15.40 -7.31 -74.59
N PRO A 7 -14.79 -8.46 -74.27
CA PRO A 7 -14.31 -8.74 -72.91
C PRO A 7 -13.11 -7.84 -72.59
N ARG A 8 -13.24 -7.02 -71.53
CA ARG A 8 -12.19 -6.16 -70.97
C ARG A 8 -11.02 -7.03 -70.49
N GLN A 9 -9.86 -6.95 -71.15
CA GLN A 9 -8.64 -7.60 -70.68
C GLN A 9 -8.29 -7.05 -69.28
N LEU A 10 -8.14 -7.94 -68.30
CA LEU A 10 -7.71 -7.57 -66.96
C LEU A 10 -6.20 -7.28 -67.00
N PRO A 11 -5.71 -6.17 -66.41
CA PRO A 11 -4.29 -5.86 -66.40
C PRO A 11 -3.51 -6.91 -65.60
N GLU A 12 -2.33 -7.28 -66.10
CA GLU A 12 -1.44 -8.25 -65.46
C GLU A 12 -1.10 -7.84 -64.03
N ARG A 13 -1.03 -8.84 -63.14
CA ARG A 13 -0.75 -8.62 -61.71
C ARG A 13 0.67 -8.09 -61.55
N ARG A 14 0.82 -6.85 -61.06
CA ARG A 14 2.14 -6.28 -60.72
C ARG A 14 2.85 -7.19 -59.68
N PRO A 15 4.17 -7.39 -59.79
CA PRO A 15 4.93 -8.13 -58.78
C PRO A 15 4.87 -7.39 -57.44
N LYS A 16 4.63 -8.14 -56.35
CA LYS A 16 4.59 -7.59 -54.99
C LYS A 16 5.99 -7.08 -54.64
N LYS A 17 6.13 -5.77 -54.38
CA LYS A 17 7.34 -5.23 -53.76
C LYS A 17 7.45 -5.81 -52.35
N GLU A 18 8.55 -6.49 -52.04
CA GLU A 18 8.86 -6.92 -50.68
C GLU A 18 8.91 -5.70 -49.75
N ALA A 19 8.18 -5.78 -48.64
CA ALA A 19 8.17 -4.72 -47.64
C ALA A 19 9.51 -4.70 -46.90
N PRO A 20 10.05 -3.52 -46.55
CA PRO A 20 11.31 -3.45 -45.81
C PRO A 20 11.20 -4.15 -44.45
N ASN A 21 12.24 -4.90 -44.11
CA ASN A 21 12.32 -5.76 -42.94
C ASN A 21 12.09 -4.94 -41.65
N ARG A 22 10.97 -5.16 -40.95
CA ARG A 22 10.65 -4.46 -39.70
C ARG A 22 11.53 -5.04 -38.58
N PRO A 23 12.39 -4.26 -37.89
CA PRO A 23 13.19 -4.81 -36.81
C PRO A 23 12.27 -5.39 -35.74
N SER A 24 12.52 -6.65 -35.36
CA SER A 24 11.76 -7.31 -34.31
C SER A 24 11.95 -6.53 -33.01
N LYS A 25 10.85 -6.17 -32.34
CA LYS A 25 10.89 -5.48 -31.03
C LYS A 25 11.33 -6.43 -29.91
N ARG A 26 12.41 -7.18 -30.12
CA ARG A 26 12.99 -8.12 -29.16
C ARG A 26 14.28 -7.51 -28.64
N ASN A 27 14.13 -6.54 -27.74
CA ASN A 27 15.08 -6.15 -26.68
C ASN A 27 14.59 -4.83 -26.05
N ARG A 28 13.54 -4.92 -25.21
CA ARG A 28 13.38 -3.95 -24.13
C ARG A 28 14.16 -4.51 -22.93
N PRO A 29 15.14 -3.78 -22.37
CA PRO A 29 15.75 -4.20 -21.11
C PRO A 29 14.63 -4.24 -20.07
N GLY A 30 14.37 -5.43 -19.52
CA GLY A 30 13.44 -5.59 -18.42
C GLY A 30 14.00 -4.85 -17.21
N ASN A 31 13.41 -3.71 -16.88
CA ASN A 31 13.64 -3.06 -15.59
C ASN A 31 13.00 -3.93 -14.51
N ARG A 32 13.70 -4.98 -14.08
CA ARG A 32 13.33 -5.78 -12.91
C ARG A 32 13.93 -5.17 -11.65
N ASN A 33 13.46 -3.99 -11.29
CA ASN A 33 13.49 -3.54 -9.90
C ASN A 33 12.18 -3.99 -9.24
N THR A 34 11.97 -5.31 -9.16
CA THR A 34 10.89 -5.93 -8.38
C THR A 34 11.37 -6.18 -6.96
N ALA A 35 11.98 -5.19 -6.31
CA ALA A 35 11.83 -5.09 -4.87
C ALA A 35 10.34 -4.81 -4.70
N SER A 36 9.55 -5.88 -4.49
CA SER A 36 8.09 -5.92 -4.57
C SER A 36 7.49 -4.58 -4.16
N ASP A 37 6.67 -3.96 -5.01
CA ASP A 37 6.00 -2.69 -4.69
C ASP A 37 5.29 -2.77 -3.32
N ASP A 38 4.84 -3.96 -2.92
CA ASP A 38 4.32 -4.32 -1.60
C ASP A 38 5.29 -3.98 -0.45
N GLY A 39 6.58 -4.26 -0.58
CA GLY A 39 7.60 -3.94 0.42
C GLY A 39 7.84 -2.44 0.57
N LYS A 40 7.67 -1.67 -0.51
CA LYS A 40 7.71 -0.21 -0.48
C LYS A 40 6.45 0.36 0.16
N LEU A 41 5.29 -0.23 -0.09
CA LEU A 41 4.03 0.16 0.56
C LEU A 41 4.07 -0.14 2.07
N LEU A 42 4.55 -1.32 2.46
CA LEU A 42 4.68 -1.71 3.87
C LEU A 42 5.66 -0.80 4.62
N SER A 43 6.75 -0.37 3.99
CA SER A 43 7.70 0.56 4.62
C SER A 43 7.11 1.95 4.82
N VAL A 44 6.36 2.46 3.83
CA VAL A 44 5.65 3.74 3.90
C VAL A 44 4.56 3.70 4.99
N LEU A 45 3.74 2.64 5.02
CA LEU A 45 2.72 2.44 6.06
C LEU A 45 3.36 2.35 7.46
N GLY A 46 4.48 1.63 7.58
CA GLY A 46 5.25 1.55 8.82
C GLY A 46 5.81 2.90 9.28
N GLU A 47 6.24 3.76 8.36
CA GLU A 47 6.66 5.13 8.69
C GLU A 47 5.50 5.99 9.18
N PHE A 48 4.35 5.98 8.49
CA PHE A 48 3.16 6.71 8.92
C PHE A 48 2.71 6.29 10.33
N ALA A 49 2.65 4.98 10.59
CA ALA A 49 2.28 4.45 11.89
C ALA A 49 3.25 4.93 12.99
N ARG A 50 4.57 4.89 12.74
CA ARG A 50 5.59 5.39 13.68
C ARG A 50 5.45 6.90 13.91
N ARG A 51 5.26 7.69 12.86
CA ARG A 51 5.10 9.14 12.94
C ARG A 51 3.88 9.52 13.78
N GLY A 52 2.75 8.85 13.54
CA GLY A 52 1.52 9.04 14.32
C GLY A 52 1.74 8.72 15.80
N ARG A 53 2.32 7.55 16.11
CA ARG A 53 2.64 7.18 17.51
C ARG A 53 3.57 8.19 18.19
N TRP A 54 4.61 8.63 17.50
CA TRP A 54 5.52 9.65 18.02
C TRP A 54 4.79 10.97 18.31
N PHE A 55 3.94 11.42 17.38
CA PHE A 55 3.16 12.65 17.55
C PHE A 55 2.24 12.61 18.77
N TYR A 56 1.54 11.50 19.01
CA TYR A 56 0.69 11.36 20.20
C TYR A 56 1.50 11.17 21.48
N ALA A 57 2.60 10.43 21.44
CA ALA A 57 3.51 10.27 22.58
C ALA A 57 4.00 11.63 23.11
N GLN A 58 4.30 12.59 22.24
CA GLN A 58 4.75 13.92 22.66
C GLN A 58 3.72 14.71 23.49
N ARG A 59 2.46 14.27 23.59
CA ARG A 59 1.40 14.93 24.36
C ARG A 59 1.18 14.34 25.74
N THR A 60 1.74 13.17 26.02
CA THR A 60 1.58 12.48 27.30
C THR A 60 2.72 12.87 28.25
N LEU A 61 2.58 12.63 29.54
CA LEU A 61 3.63 12.89 30.53
C LEU A 61 4.87 12.00 30.31
N THR A 62 4.66 10.73 29.94
CA THR A 62 5.76 9.77 29.79
C THR A 62 6.53 9.90 28.48
N LYS A 63 5.99 10.61 27.48
CA LYS A 63 6.58 10.75 26.14
C LYS A 63 6.87 9.42 25.44
N ARG A 64 6.17 8.36 25.81
CA ARG A 64 6.27 7.01 25.21
C ARG A 64 5.05 6.73 24.34
N SER A 65 5.28 5.96 23.28
CA SER A 65 4.18 5.43 22.48
C SER A 65 3.41 4.39 23.29
N ILE A 66 2.09 4.48 23.29
CA ILE A 66 1.21 3.46 23.85
C ILE A 66 0.83 2.49 22.72
N LEU A 67 1.02 1.21 22.96
CA LEU A 67 0.75 0.12 22.03
C LEU A 67 -0.41 -0.76 22.55
N PRO A 68 -1.05 -1.56 21.69
CA PRO A 68 -2.09 -2.50 22.13
C PRO A 68 -1.63 -3.45 23.24
N GLU A 69 -0.35 -3.82 23.25
CA GLU A 69 0.25 -4.67 24.27
C GLU A 69 0.23 -4.02 25.67
N ASP A 70 0.31 -2.69 25.76
CA ASP A 70 0.24 -1.99 27.05
C ASP A 70 -1.15 -2.13 27.67
N CYS A 71 -2.21 -2.02 26.86
CA CYS A 71 -3.59 -2.26 27.30
C CYS A 71 -3.82 -3.73 27.68
N ALA A 72 -3.24 -4.65 26.91
CA ALA A 72 -3.31 -6.09 27.21
C ALA A 72 -2.63 -6.40 28.55
N ASN A 73 -1.44 -5.85 28.80
CA ASN A 73 -0.71 -6.03 30.06
C ASN A 73 -1.50 -5.48 31.26
N ALA A 74 -2.11 -4.30 31.13
CA ALA A 74 -2.96 -3.73 32.17
C ALA A 74 -4.19 -4.61 32.46
N THR A 75 -4.80 -5.16 31.41
CA THR A 75 -5.94 -6.08 31.52
C THR A 75 -5.53 -7.38 32.21
N VAL A 76 -4.41 -7.99 31.80
CA VAL A 76 -3.87 -9.20 32.42
C VAL A 76 -3.62 -8.96 33.91
N TRP A 77 -3.00 -7.83 34.27
CA TRP A 77 -2.81 -7.47 35.67
C TRP A 77 -4.14 -7.35 36.42
N LEU A 78 -5.11 -6.61 35.86
CA LEU A 78 -6.44 -6.41 36.44
C LEU A 78 -7.23 -7.71 36.70
N THR A 79 -7.01 -8.72 35.86
CA THR A 79 -7.64 -10.05 35.99
C THR A 79 -6.88 -11.01 36.91
N SER A 80 -5.72 -10.61 37.43
CA SER A 80 -4.87 -11.47 38.25
C SER A 80 -5.11 -11.26 39.76
N ASP A 81 -4.62 -12.20 40.57
CA ASP A 81 -4.69 -12.09 42.04
C ASP A 81 -3.96 -10.86 42.60
N GLN A 82 -3.02 -10.29 41.83
CA GLN A 82 -2.26 -9.09 42.23
C GLN A 82 -3.14 -7.85 42.40
N SER A 83 -4.30 -7.81 41.72
CA SER A 83 -5.28 -6.73 41.81
C SER A 83 -6.58 -7.16 42.51
N SER A 84 -6.57 -8.25 43.28
CA SER A 84 -7.76 -8.84 43.95
C SER A 84 -8.56 -7.88 44.85
N LYS A 85 -7.94 -6.77 45.29
CA LYS A 85 -8.56 -5.74 46.14
C LYS A 85 -8.94 -4.46 45.38
N THR A 86 -8.75 -4.43 44.06
CA THR A 86 -9.02 -3.28 43.21
C THR A 86 -10.34 -3.51 42.47
N THR A 87 -11.36 -2.68 42.73
CA THR A 87 -12.67 -2.78 42.08
C THR A 87 -13.32 -1.41 41.91
N GLY A 88 -14.17 -1.22 40.90
CA GLY A 88 -14.91 0.03 40.67
C GLY A 88 -14.05 1.22 40.24
N HIS A 89 -12.78 1.00 39.88
CA HIS A 89 -11.86 2.06 39.47
C HIS A 89 -11.66 2.07 37.95
N VAL A 90 -11.46 3.26 37.40
CA VAL A 90 -10.95 3.45 36.03
C VAL A 90 -9.44 3.57 36.10
N ILE A 91 -8.72 2.69 35.40
CA ILE A 91 -7.26 2.72 35.34
C ILE A 91 -6.83 3.18 33.93
N PRO A 92 -6.30 4.41 33.78
CA PRO A 92 -5.90 4.92 32.48
C PRO A 92 -4.60 4.27 31.98
N VAL A 93 -4.56 3.93 30.69
CA VAL A 93 -3.38 3.43 29.96
C VAL A 93 -3.09 4.38 28.80
N ASP A 94 -2.74 5.62 29.12
CA ASP A 94 -2.62 6.72 28.15
C ASP A 94 -1.27 7.46 28.24
N GLY A 95 -0.38 7.01 29.13
CA GLY A 95 0.91 7.66 29.37
C GLY A 95 0.80 8.99 30.13
N GLY A 96 -0.33 9.28 30.76
CA GLY A 96 -0.64 10.51 31.47
C GLY A 96 -1.00 11.64 30.51
N LEU A 97 -2.10 11.50 29.77
CA LEU A 97 -2.62 12.58 28.94
C LEU A 97 -3.17 13.69 29.84
N THR A 98 -2.64 14.91 29.72
CA THR A 98 -2.96 15.99 30.67
C THR A 98 -4.44 16.36 30.66
N GLU A 99 -5.09 16.25 29.51
CA GLU A 99 -6.50 16.53 29.31
C GLU A 99 -7.42 15.46 29.94
N ALA A 100 -6.89 14.28 30.26
CA ALA A 100 -7.63 13.17 30.87
C ALA A 100 -7.72 13.24 32.40
N PHE A 101 -6.95 14.14 33.04
CA PHE A 101 -7.06 14.33 34.48
C PHE A 101 -8.40 14.96 34.85
N LEU A 102 -9.11 14.33 35.79
CA LEU A 102 -10.25 14.93 36.47
C LEU A 102 -9.74 16.15 37.26
N ARG A 103 -10.47 17.25 37.16
CA ARG A 103 -10.18 18.56 37.77
C ARG A 103 -11.44 19.07 38.44
#